data_AF-A0A3M3JYS2-F1
#
_entry.id   AF-A0A3M3JYS2-F1
#
_cell.length_a   1.000
_cell.length_b   1.000
_cell.length_c   1.000
_cell.angle_alpha   90.00
_cell.angle_beta   90.00
_cell.angle_gamma   90.00
#
_symmetry.space_group_name_H-M   'P 1'
#
loop_
_entity.id
_entity.type
_entity.pdbx_description
1 polymer ?
#
loop_
_entity_poly.entity_id
_entity_poly.type
_entity_poly.pdbx_seq_one_letter_code
_entity_poly.pdbx_strand_id
1 'polypeptide(L)'
;MTQGSFMSNEPSSSESPATTEALQLNSTEIRILGCLIEKQATNPETYPLTLIALVLACNQKTSRDPVMNLTQGQVGQSLRALEGHGLTRLVMGSRADRWEHKVDKGLELVPAQV
;
A
#
# COMPACT_ATOMS: atom_id res chain seq x y z
N MET A 1 -28.31 25.98 55.95
CA MET A 1 -27.31 26.53 55.01
C MET A 1 -26.46 25.37 54.53
N THR A 2 -26.69 25.00 53.26
CA THR A 2 -25.84 24.23 52.33
C THR A 2 -25.13 22.96 52.83
N GLN A 3 -25.78 21.80 52.68
CA GLN A 3 -25.07 20.54 52.48
C GLN A 3 -24.52 20.51 51.05
N GLY A 4 -23.20 20.32 50.92
CA GLY A 4 -22.49 20.24 49.66
C GLY A 4 -22.81 18.93 48.92
N SER A 5 -23.38 19.06 47.73
CA SER A 5 -23.51 17.98 46.75
C SER A 5 -22.13 17.72 46.13
N PHE A 6 -21.40 16.72 46.62
CA PHE A 6 -20.22 16.19 45.93
C PHE A 6 -20.69 15.31 44.77
N MET A 7 -20.54 15.82 43.56
CA MET A 7 -20.75 15.11 42.29
C MET A 7 -19.81 13.89 42.22
N SER A 8 -20.39 12.70 42.17
CA SER A 8 -19.72 11.51 41.65
C SER A 8 -19.44 11.73 40.17
N ASN A 9 -18.20 12.02 39.81
CA ASN A 9 -17.77 12.00 38.42
C ASN A 9 -17.08 10.67 38.15
N GLU A 10 -17.88 9.65 37.82
CA GLU A 10 -17.39 8.45 37.14
C GLU A 10 -16.98 8.84 35.72
N PRO A 11 -15.70 8.69 35.32
CA PRO A 11 -15.38 8.70 33.90
C PRO A 11 -15.79 7.34 33.32
N SER A 12 -17.05 7.27 32.88
CA SER A 12 -17.46 6.36 31.81
C SER A 12 -16.91 6.91 30.49
N SER A 13 -16.08 6.12 29.82
CA SER A 13 -16.15 5.86 28.37
C SER A 13 -14.87 5.15 27.96
N SER A 14 -14.99 3.84 27.79
CA SER A 14 -14.05 2.98 27.11
C SER A 14 -13.90 3.46 25.66
N GLU A 15 -12.92 4.33 25.40
CA GLU A 15 -12.39 4.50 24.04
C GLU A 15 -11.55 3.26 23.74
N SER A 16 -12.18 2.23 23.16
CA SER A 16 -11.45 1.18 22.47
C SER A 16 -10.76 1.83 21.26
N PRO A 17 -9.42 1.94 21.21
CA PRO A 17 -8.77 2.43 20.02
C PRO A 17 -9.16 1.49 18.87
N ALA A 18 -9.63 2.04 17.76
CA ALA A 18 -9.90 1.28 16.54
C ALA A 18 -8.64 0.47 16.23
N THR A 19 -8.70 -0.85 16.42
CA THR A 19 -7.58 -1.74 16.16
C THR A 19 -7.44 -1.82 14.64
N THR A 20 -6.62 -0.96 14.05
CA THR A 20 -6.12 -1.16 12.69
C THR A 20 -5.29 -2.43 12.73
N GLU A 21 -5.88 -3.55 12.33
CA GLU A 21 -5.12 -4.80 12.20
C GLU A 21 -4.00 -4.57 11.17
N ALA A 22 -2.76 -4.86 11.56
CA ALA A 22 -1.60 -4.57 10.75
C ALA A 22 -1.63 -5.42 9.46
N LEU A 23 -1.62 -4.76 8.30
CA LEU A 23 -1.52 -5.42 7.00
C LEU A 23 -0.21 -6.23 6.93
N GLN A 24 -0.34 -7.55 6.95
CA GLN A 24 0.78 -8.47 6.84
C GLN A 24 1.13 -8.69 5.37
N LEU A 25 1.97 -7.81 4.82
CA LEU A 25 2.49 -7.94 3.46
C LEU A 25 3.83 -8.68 3.46
N ASN A 26 4.01 -9.57 2.50
CA ASN A 26 5.29 -10.23 2.29
C ASN A 26 6.31 -9.32 1.58
N SER A 27 7.58 -9.75 1.55
CA SER A 27 8.67 -8.95 0.98
C SER A 27 8.49 -8.60 -0.51
N THR A 28 7.86 -9.49 -1.28
CA THR A 28 7.58 -9.25 -2.70
C THR A 28 6.45 -8.24 -2.89
N GLU A 29 5.41 -8.32 -2.07
CA GLU A 29 4.28 -7.37 -2.09
C GLU A 29 4.75 -5.95 -1.74
N ILE A 30 5.52 -5.82 -0.66
CA ILE A 30 6.13 -4.54 -0.26
C ILE A 30 7.01 -3.98 -1.39
N ARG A 31 7.83 -4.83 -2.02
CA ARG A 31 8.67 -4.44 -3.16
C ARG A 31 7.83 -3.91 -4.32
N ILE A 32 6.74 -4.59 -4.67
CA ILE A 32 5.85 -4.19 -5.76
C ILE A 32 5.22 -2.83 -5.49
N LEU A 33 4.68 -2.62 -4.29
CA LEU A 33 4.07 -1.33 -3.92
C LEU A 33 5.10 -0.20 -4.01
N GLY A 34 6.29 -0.40 -3.44
CA GLY A 34 7.37 0.58 -3.51
C GLY A 34 7.78 0.91 -4.96
N CYS A 35 7.84 -0.07 -5.85
CA CYS A 35 8.16 0.16 -7.26
C CYS A 35 7.05 0.93 -7.98
N LEU A 36 5.78 0.63 -7.72
CA LEU A 36 4.66 1.34 -8.32
C LEU A 36 4.63 2.80 -7.87
N ILE A 37 4.82 3.05 -6.57
CA ILE A 37 4.89 4.40 -5.98
C ILE A 37 6.06 5.19 -6.58
N GLU A 38 7.27 4.62 -6.55
CA GLU A 38 8.47 5.25 -7.09
C GLU A 38 8.26 5.66 -8.56
N LYS A 39 7.71 4.76 -9.39
CA LYS A 39 7.56 5.01 -10.83
C LYS A 39 6.39 5.95 -11.14
N GLN A 40 5.36 6.01 -10.32
CA GLN A 40 4.36 7.06 -10.45
C GLN A 40 4.99 8.44 -10.25
N ALA A 41 5.83 8.60 -9.23
CA ALA A 41 6.45 9.88 -8.88
C ALA A 41 7.58 10.29 -9.84
N THR A 42 8.43 9.33 -10.25
CA THR A 42 9.66 9.62 -11.01
C THR A 42 9.53 9.45 -12.52
N ASN A 43 8.58 8.64 -12.99
CA ASN A 43 8.39 8.31 -14.41
C ASN A 43 6.89 8.22 -14.81
N PRO A 44 6.11 9.29 -14.59
CA PRO A 44 4.66 9.29 -14.78
C PRO A 44 4.23 8.94 -16.22
N GLU A 45 5.08 9.18 -17.22
CA GLU A 45 4.84 8.84 -18.63
C GLU A 45 4.76 7.33 -18.89
N THR A 46 5.39 6.52 -18.03
CA THR A 46 5.39 5.06 -18.15
C THR A 46 4.33 4.39 -17.28
N TYR A 47 3.78 5.13 -16.32
CA TYR A 47 2.78 4.69 -15.37
C TYR A 47 1.36 4.78 -15.98
N PRO A 48 0.44 3.81 -15.72
CA PRO A 48 0.61 2.59 -14.91
C PRO A 48 1.50 1.55 -15.59
N LEU A 49 2.19 0.71 -14.81
CA LEU A 49 3.24 -0.20 -15.33
C LEU A 49 2.66 -1.50 -15.89
N THR A 50 3.23 -2.03 -16.97
CA THR A 50 2.98 -3.42 -17.39
C THR A 50 3.67 -4.41 -16.44
N LEU A 51 3.25 -5.68 -16.43
CA LEU A 51 3.89 -6.72 -15.60
C LEU A 51 5.41 -6.81 -15.84
N ILE A 52 5.83 -6.75 -17.10
CA ILE A 52 7.26 -6.82 -17.48
C ILE A 52 8.02 -5.60 -16.92
N ALA A 53 7.48 -4.39 -17.09
CA ALA A 53 8.09 -3.18 -16.57
C ALA A 53 8.21 -3.21 -15.03
N LEU A 54 7.20 -3.75 -14.35
CA LEU A 54 7.21 -3.89 -12.90
C LEU A 54 8.26 -4.91 -12.43
N VAL A 55 8.42 -6.05 -13.11
CA VAL A 55 9.48 -7.02 -12.78
C VAL A 55 10.86 -6.38 -12.92
N LEU A 56 11.09 -5.63 -14.00
CA LEU A 56 12.34 -4.89 -14.19
C LEU A 56 12.56 -3.87 -13.05
N ALA A 57 11.51 -3.16 -12.63
CA ALA A 57 11.58 -2.23 -11.50
C ALA A 57 11.89 -2.94 -10.17
N CYS A 58 11.30 -4.11 -9.91
CA CYS A 58 11.52 -4.87 -8.67
C CYS A 58 12.97 -5.38 -8.54
N ASN A 59 13.58 -5.71 -9.68
CA ASN A 59 14.92 -6.29 -9.79
C ASN A 59 16.03 -5.27 -10.12
N GLN A 60 15.75 -3.96 -9.99
CA GLN A 60 16.77 -2.92 -10.19
C GLN A 60 17.95 -3.11 -9.22
N LYS A 61 19.16 -2.84 -9.72
CA LYS A 61 20.39 -2.93 -8.91
C LYS A 61 20.60 -1.70 -8.01
N THR A 62 19.93 -0.60 -8.32
CA THR A 62 20.00 0.67 -7.60
C THR A 62 18.65 0.95 -6.95
N SER A 63 18.66 1.73 -5.87
CA SER A 63 17.44 2.09 -5.13
C SER A 63 16.64 0.88 -4.63
N ARG A 64 17.31 -0.27 -4.43
CA ARG A 64 16.73 -1.50 -3.88
C ARG A 64 17.62 -2.05 -2.78
N ASP A 65 17.02 -2.31 -1.63
CA ASP A 65 17.65 -3.01 -0.53
C ASP A 65 16.64 -3.99 0.10
N PRO A 66 16.84 -5.31 0.03
CA PRO A 66 17.88 -5.99 -0.75
C PRO A 66 17.59 -5.99 -2.25
N VAL A 67 18.62 -6.15 -3.07
CA VAL A 67 18.44 -6.47 -4.51
C VAL A 67 17.74 -7.83 -4.62
N MET A 68 16.68 -7.89 -5.42
CA MET A 68 15.90 -9.11 -5.64
C MET A 68 16.04 -9.60 -7.09
N ASN A 69 15.66 -10.86 -7.32
CA ASN A 69 15.55 -11.44 -8.66
C ASN A 69 14.23 -12.21 -8.78
N LEU A 70 13.14 -11.46 -8.88
CA LEU A 70 11.79 -11.98 -8.96
C LEU A 70 11.43 -12.37 -10.39
N THR A 71 10.70 -13.47 -10.53
CA THR A 71 10.12 -13.91 -11.79
C THR A 71 8.79 -13.21 -12.08
N GLN A 72 8.35 -13.24 -13.35
CA GLN A 72 7.02 -12.72 -13.73
C GLN A 72 5.88 -13.42 -12.97
N GLY A 73 5.99 -14.73 -12.71
CA GLY A 73 4.98 -15.49 -11.97
C GLY A 73 4.84 -15.01 -10.53
N GLN A 74 5.96 -14.82 -9.82
CA GLN A 74 5.96 -14.32 -8.44
C GLN A 74 5.36 -12.91 -8.34
N VAL A 75 5.73 -12.02 -9.26
CA VAL A 75 5.18 -10.65 -9.30
C VAL A 75 3.69 -10.66 -9.65
N GLY A 76 3.28 -11.47 -10.64
CA GLY A 76 1.89 -11.59 -11.04
C GLY A 76 0.99 -12.15 -9.94
N GLN A 77 1.43 -13.18 -9.22
CA GLN A 77 0.69 -13.74 -8.08
C GLN A 77 0.55 -12.71 -6.96
N SER A 78 1.62 -12.00 -6.63
CA SER A 78 1.62 -10.98 -5.56
C SER A 78 0.76 -9.77 -5.94
N LEU A 79 0.72 -9.37 -7.22
CA LEU A 79 -0.20 -8.34 -7.70
C LEU A 79 -1.67 -8.72 -7.49
N ARG A 80 -2.03 -9.98 -7.71
CA ARG A 80 -3.40 -10.48 -7.46
C ARG A 80 -3.75 -10.49 -5.96
N ALA A 81 -2.80 -10.87 -5.11
CA ALA A 81 -2.98 -10.78 -3.67
C ALA A 81 -3.20 -9.31 -3.23
N LEU A 82 -2.35 -8.39 -3.69
CA LEU A 82 -2.47 -6.95 -3.43
C LEU A 82 -3.77 -6.34 -3.97
N GLU A 83 -4.27 -6.82 -5.11
CA GLU A 83 -5.56 -6.41 -5.66
C GLU A 83 -6.70 -6.84 -4.74
N GLY A 84 -6.63 -8.04 -4.17
CA GLY A 84 -7.55 -8.52 -3.13
C GLY A 84 -7.52 -7.69 -1.85
N HIS A 85 -6.36 -7.13 -1.49
CA HIS A 85 -6.23 -6.14 -0.41
C HIS A 85 -6.64 -4.72 -0.80
N GLY A 86 -7.02 -4.48 -2.06
CA GLY A 86 -7.40 -3.16 -2.56
C GLY A 86 -6.23 -2.18 -2.71
N LEU A 87 -4.99 -2.65 -2.60
CA LEU A 87 -3.76 -1.84 -2.63
C LEU A 87 -3.19 -1.65 -4.04
N THR A 88 -3.64 -2.44 -5.02
CA THR A 88 -3.34 -2.29 -6.44
C THR A 88 -4.62 -2.39 -7.27
N ARG A 89 -4.55 -1.94 -8.53
CA ARG A 89 -5.64 -2.09 -9.51
C ARG A 89 -5.11 -2.47 -10.87
N LEU A 90 -5.75 -3.47 -11.49
CA LEU A 90 -5.58 -3.78 -12.90
C LEU A 90 -6.27 -2.72 -13.78
N VAL A 91 -5.50 -2.13 -14.69
CA VAL A 91 -5.97 -1.27 -15.77
C VAL A 91 -5.86 -2.06 -17.06
N MET A 92 -6.99 -2.59 -17.53
CA MET A 92 -7.06 -3.35 -18.77
C MET A 92 -6.79 -2.43 -19.96
N GLY A 93 -5.83 -2.82 -20.78
CA GLY A 93 -5.46 -2.09 -22.00
C GLY A 93 -5.67 -2.95 -23.23
N SER A 94 -5.91 -2.32 -24.38
CA SER A 94 -6.08 -3.04 -25.66
C SER A 94 -4.83 -3.80 -26.10
N ARG A 95 -3.63 -3.30 -25.73
CA ARG A 95 -2.34 -3.91 -26.06
C ARG A 95 -1.77 -4.77 -24.93
N ALA A 96 -1.90 -4.30 -23.70
CA ALA A 96 -1.36 -4.95 -22.53
C ALA A 96 -2.04 -4.42 -21.27
N ASP A 97 -2.21 -5.32 -20.32
CA ASP A 97 -2.63 -5.02 -18.97
C ASP A 97 -1.56 -4.21 -18.23
N ARG A 98 -2.03 -3.25 -17.43
CA ARG A 98 -1.19 -2.37 -16.61
C ARG A 98 -1.67 -2.35 -15.17
N TRP A 99 -0.79 -1.96 -14.26
CA TRP A 99 -1.03 -1.98 -12.83
C TRP A 99 -0.68 -0.63 -12.22
N GLU A 100 -1.59 -0.13 -11.38
CA GLU A 100 -1.38 1.03 -10.53
C GLU A 100 -1.49 0.65 -9.05
N HIS A 101 -0.87 1.46 -8.18
CA HIS A 101 -1.09 1.37 -6.75
C HIS A 101 -2.33 2.16 -6.34
N LYS A 102 -2.88 1.79 -5.20
CA LYS A 102 -3.98 2.48 -4.51
C LYS A 102 -3.65 2.75 -3.04
N VAL A 103 -2.36 2.79 -2.69
CA VAL A 103 -1.88 2.95 -1.31
C VAL A 103 -2.36 4.25 -0.67
N ASP A 104 -2.36 5.34 -1.44
CA ASP A 104 -2.94 6.64 -1.06
C ASP A 104 -4.39 6.52 -0.59
N LYS A 105 -5.23 5.84 -1.37
CA LYS A 105 -6.65 5.64 -1.05
C LYS A 105 -6.89 4.56 0.00
N GLY A 106 -6.08 3.51 -0.02
CA GLY A 106 -6.23 2.36 0.88
C GLY A 106 -5.81 2.67 2.31
N LEU A 107 -4.85 3.58 2.49
CA LEU A 107 -4.30 3.96 3.79
C LEU A 107 -4.57 5.43 4.15
N GLU A 108 -5.37 6.13 3.35
CA GLU A 108 -5.76 7.55 3.56
C GLU A 108 -4.54 8.49 3.74
N LEU A 109 -3.55 8.33 2.88
CA LEU A 109 -2.28 9.05 2.96
C LEU A 109 -2.30 10.35 2.14
N VAL A 110 -1.64 11.39 2.65
CA VAL A 110 -1.32 12.58 1.86
C VAL A 110 -0.14 12.32 0.92
N PRO A 111 0.03 13.07 -0.18
CA PRO A 111 1.12 12.83 -1.13
C PRO A 111 2.53 12.84 -0.52
N ALA A 112 2.77 13.60 0.55
CA ALA A 112 4.06 13.62 1.25
C ALA A 112 4.35 12.34 2.06
N GLN A 113 3.32 11.53 2.34
CA GLN A 113 3.43 10.25 3.05
C GLN A 113 3.56 9.06 2.09
N VAL A 114 3.37 9.29 0.78
CA VAL A 114 3.45 8.26 -0.27
C VAL A 114 4.83 8.28 -0.91
#